data_AF-A0A0F9GB07-F1
#
_entry.id   AF-A0A0F9GB07-F1
#
_cell.length_a   1.000
_cell.length_b   1.000
_cell.length_c   1.000
_cell.angle_alpha   90.00
_cell.angle_beta   90.00
_cell.angle_gamma   90.00
#
_symmetry.space_group_name_H-M   'P 1'
#
loop_
_entity.id
_entity.type
_entity.pdbx_description
1 polymer ?
#
loop_
_entity_poly.entity_id
_entity_poly.type
_entity_poly.pdbx_seq_one_letter_code
_entity_poly.pdbx_strand_id
1 'polypeptide(L)'
;MATASRITLRQELAQRLHGSESFLTGTNSGASATTMTDVTLISTTLSANHFVGYWLLIDSAGDAAPEEETRMVTQYDPATGVETVDPVFSAALASSDTYELHPKLHPDRLNEAINWALEFGSNNAYAAITDDDASSPIYDKEVLIEGALYYLKLSTTPRTAY
;
A
#
# COMPACT_ATOMS: atom_id res chain seq x y z
N MET A 1 -9.78 18.95 -12.59
CA MET A 1 -10.07 17.69 -11.87
C MET A 1 -8.82 17.30 -11.11
N ALA A 2 -8.97 16.85 -9.85
CA ALA A 2 -7.82 16.59 -8.98
C ALA A 2 -7.11 15.30 -9.42
N THR A 3 -5.82 15.41 -9.74
CA THR A 3 -4.92 14.26 -9.80
C THR A 3 -5.01 13.53 -8.45
N ALA A 4 -5.47 12.28 -8.44
CA ALA A 4 -5.49 11.51 -7.21
C ALA A 4 -4.05 11.41 -6.67
N SER A 5 -3.87 11.62 -5.36
CA SER A 5 -2.54 11.44 -4.76
C SER A 5 -2.13 9.97 -4.88
N ARG A 6 -0.82 9.70 -4.97
CA ARG A 6 -0.29 8.34 -5.08
C ARG A 6 -0.78 7.45 -3.94
N ILE A 7 -0.88 8.01 -2.73
CA ILE A 7 -1.41 7.36 -1.54
C ILE A 7 -2.86 6.90 -1.80
N THR A 8 -3.74 7.79 -2.25
CA THR A 8 -5.13 7.43 -2.55
C THR A 8 -5.24 6.33 -3.61
N LEU A 9 -4.40 6.36 -4.65
CA LEU A 9 -4.39 5.30 -5.67
C LEU A 9 -3.92 3.96 -5.10
N ARG A 10 -2.91 3.96 -4.23
CA ARG A 10 -2.36 2.75 -3.61
C ARG A 10 -3.35 2.11 -2.64
N GLN A 11 -4.00 2.92 -1.80
CA GLN A 11 -5.03 2.46 -0.87
C GLN A 11 -6.23 1.87 -1.61
N GLU A 12 -6.73 2.55 -2.64
CA GLU A 12 -7.83 2.04 -3.48
C GLU A 12 -7.44 0.73 -4.20
N LEU A 13 -6.22 0.66 -4.76
CA LEU A 13 -5.72 -0.54 -5.43
C LEU A 13 -5.59 -1.72 -4.46
N ALA A 14 -5.02 -1.48 -3.28
CA ALA A 14 -4.88 -2.49 -2.22
C ALA A 14 -6.26 -3.00 -1.77
N GLN A 15 -7.20 -2.09 -1.54
CA GLN A 15 -8.58 -2.42 -1.17
C GLN A 15 -9.26 -3.28 -2.22
N ARG A 16 -9.11 -2.97 -3.51
CA ARG A 16 -9.71 -3.77 -4.59
C ARG A 16 -9.05 -5.13 -4.77
N LEU A 17 -7.75 -5.21 -4.57
CA LEU A 17 -6.99 -6.44 -4.77
C LEU A 17 -7.20 -7.44 -3.63
N HIS A 18 -7.34 -6.95 -2.41
CA HIS A 18 -7.52 -7.76 -1.20
C HIS A 18 -8.98 -7.84 -0.73
N GLY A 19 -9.88 -7.05 -1.34
CA GLY A 19 -11.32 -7.09 -1.10
C GLY A 19 -11.67 -6.69 0.33
N SER A 20 -12.33 -7.61 1.05
CA SER A 20 -12.66 -7.48 2.48
C SER A 20 -11.56 -7.97 3.41
N GLU A 21 -10.50 -8.61 2.89
CA GLU A 21 -9.39 -9.10 3.70
C GLU A 21 -8.26 -8.07 3.78
N SER A 22 -8.16 -7.46 4.95
CA SER A 22 -6.89 -7.17 5.63
C SER A 22 -5.90 -6.18 5.02
N PHE A 23 -6.28 -5.38 4.03
CA PHE A 23 -5.67 -4.05 3.88
C PHE A 23 -6.22 -3.16 4.99
N LEU A 24 -5.32 -2.59 5.81
CA LEU A 24 -5.70 -1.71 6.92
C LEU A 24 -4.87 -0.44 6.89
N THR A 25 -5.47 0.65 7.35
CA THR A 25 -4.78 1.90 7.65
C THR A 25 -5.04 2.23 9.10
N GLY A 26 -4.04 2.76 9.81
CA GLY A 26 -4.21 3.11 11.22
C GLY A 26 -3.26 4.20 11.67
N THR A 27 -3.22 4.40 12.99
CA THR A 27 -2.34 5.39 13.62
C THR A 27 -1.60 4.72 14.77
N ASN A 28 -0.28 4.78 14.72
CA ASN A 28 0.56 4.25 15.78
C ASN A 28 0.41 5.11 17.05
N SER A 29 0.27 4.45 18.20
CA SER A 29 0.29 5.08 19.53
C SER A 29 1.56 4.80 20.33
N GLY A 30 2.50 4.01 19.78
CA GLY A 30 3.76 3.63 20.40
C GLY A 30 4.92 4.59 20.14
N ALA A 31 6.06 4.33 20.80
CA ALA A 31 7.30 5.10 20.64
C ALA A 31 8.53 4.18 20.47
N SER A 32 8.45 3.25 19.51
CA SER A 32 9.42 2.17 19.35
C SER A 32 9.86 2.03 17.89
N ALA A 33 11.10 1.60 17.67
CA ALA A 33 11.62 1.25 16.34
C ALA A 33 11.38 -0.22 15.97
N THR A 34 10.94 -1.05 16.92
CA THR A 34 10.78 -2.50 16.74
C THR A 34 9.34 -2.95 16.81
N THR A 35 8.46 -2.10 17.34
CA THR A 35 7.05 -2.44 17.55
C THR A 35 6.15 -1.27 17.16
N MET A 36 5.08 -1.58 16.46
CA MET A 36 3.96 -0.67 16.25
C MET A 36 2.86 -1.02 17.26
N THR A 37 2.13 -0.02 17.74
CA THR A 37 1.00 -0.23 18.65
C THR A 37 -0.21 0.50 18.12
N ASP A 38 -1.31 -0.22 17.96
CA ASP A 38 -2.60 0.37 17.61
C ASP A 38 -3.71 -0.35 18.40
N VAL A 39 -4.33 0.37 19.33
CA VAL A 39 -5.38 -0.17 20.20
C VAL A 39 -6.63 -0.59 19.44
N THR A 40 -6.83 -0.10 18.21
CA THR A 40 -7.94 -0.52 17.34
C THR A 40 -7.74 -1.94 16.80
N LEU A 41 -6.51 -2.46 16.83
CA LEU A 41 -6.19 -3.83 16.48
C LEU A 41 -6.37 -4.80 17.64
N ILE A 42 -6.78 -4.35 18.84
CA ILE A 42 -7.12 -5.26 19.94
C ILE A 42 -8.33 -6.10 19.55
N SER A 43 -8.20 -7.42 19.62
CA SER A 43 -9.26 -8.35 19.22
C SER A 43 -9.29 -9.59 20.09
N THR A 44 -10.51 -10.07 20.36
CA THR A 44 -10.73 -11.37 21.03
C THR A 44 -10.97 -12.50 20.04
N THR A 45 -11.09 -12.19 18.75
CA THR A 45 -11.43 -13.15 17.69
C THR A 45 -10.26 -13.42 16.74
N LEU A 46 -9.33 -12.47 16.60
CA LEU A 46 -8.12 -12.65 15.78
C LEU A 46 -7.07 -13.46 16.54
N SER A 47 -6.38 -14.34 15.82
CA SER A 47 -5.24 -15.08 16.38
C SER A 47 -3.96 -14.24 16.36
N ALA A 48 -2.99 -14.59 17.19
CA ALA A 48 -1.65 -13.98 17.19
C ALA A 48 -0.87 -14.12 15.85
N ASN A 49 -1.34 -14.98 14.94
CA ASN A 49 -0.76 -15.16 13.61
C ASN A 49 -1.47 -14.35 12.52
N HIS A 50 -2.51 -13.58 12.86
CA HIS A 50 -3.39 -12.97 11.85
C HIS A 50 -2.66 -11.98 10.93
N PHE A 51 -1.78 -11.15 11.49
CA PHE A 51 -0.98 -10.17 10.75
C PHE A 51 0.46 -10.62 10.50
N VAL A 52 0.86 -11.81 10.94
CA VAL A 52 2.22 -12.30 10.71
C VAL A 52 2.45 -12.52 9.21
N GLY A 53 3.52 -11.93 8.67
CA GLY A 53 3.85 -11.92 7.25
C GLY A 53 3.27 -10.73 6.47
N TYR A 54 2.53 -9.83 7.13
CA TYR A 54 2.04 -8.61 6.51
C TYR A 54 3.16 -7.58 6.40
N TRP A 55 3.06 -6.68 5.42
CA TRP A 55 3.95 -5.55 5.26
C TRP A 55 3.35 -4.30 5.91
N LEU A 56 4.02 -3.79 6.93
CA LEU A 56 3.72 -2.53 7.59
C LEU A 56 4.52 -1.41 6.91
N LEU A 57 3.83 -0.48 6.27
CA LEU A 57 4.38 0.75 5.69
C LEU A 57 4.02 1.94 6.58
N ILE A 58 4.98 2.81 6.86
CA ILE A 58 4.70 4.10 7.48
C ILE A 58 4.35 5.11 6.38
N ASP A 59 3.09 5.56 6.33
CA ASP A 59 2.55 6.39 5.25
C ASP A 59 2.84 7.88 5.48
N SER A 60 2.58 8.36 6.69
CA SER A 60 2.93 9.72 7.09
C SER A 60 3.51 9.70 8.48
N ALA A 61 4.63 10.38 8.67
CA ALA A 61 5.26 10.48 9.97
C ALA A 61 5.44 11.94 10.39
N GLY A 62 5.54 12.19 11.70
CA GLY A 62 6.07 13.48 12.19
C GLY A 62 7.54 13.68 11.80
N ASP A 63 8.17 14.79 12.22
CA ASP A 63 9.58 15.06 11.89
C ASP A 63 10.52 13.87 12.19
N ALA A 64 11.32 13.50 11.18
CA ALA A 64 12.39 12.49 11.21
C ALA A 64 12.00 11.05 11.60
N ALA A 65 10.72 10.72 11.63
CA ALA A 65 10.25 9.35 11.77
C ALA A 65 10.46 8.55 10.45
N PRO A 66 10.42 7.20 10.48
CA PRO A 66 10.80 6.35 9.34
C PRO A 66 9.71 6.33 8.25
N GLU A 67 9.37 7.50 7.72
CA GLU A 67 8.39 7.71 6.66
C GLU A 67 8.78 6.93 5.40
N GLU A 68 7.79 6.36 4.73
CA GLU A 68 7.94 5.49 3.56
C GLU A 68 8.70 4.17 3.82
N GLU A 69 9.13 3.89 5.05
CA GLU A 69 9.75 2.61 5.37
C GLU A 69 8.71 1.49 5.48
N THR A 70 9.01 0.38 4.82
CA THR A 70 8.23 -0.85 4.93
C THR A 70 8.99 -1.89 5.73
N ARG A 71 8.30 -2.59 6.65
CA ARG A 71 8.83 -3.74 7.40
C ARG A 71 7.82 -4.88 7.45
N MET A 72 8.30 -6.11 7.62
CA MET A 72 7.43 -7.27 7.75
C MET A 72 7.06 -7.50 9.21
N VAL A 73 5.78 -7.74 9.47
CA VAL A 73 5.29 -8.12 10.80
C VAL A 73 5.69 -9.57 11.08
N THR A 74 6.39 -9.78 12.18
CA THR A 74 6.85 -11.10 12.64
C THR A 74 6.06 -11.62 13.83
N GLN A 75 5.44 -10.75 14.61
CA GLN A 75 4.56 -11.12 15.74
C GLN A 75 3.41 -10.12 15.86
N TYR A 76 2.28 -10.61 16.35
CA TYR A 76 1.13 -9.78 16.70
C TYR A 76 0.53 -10.27 18.02
N ASP A 77 0.33 -9.33 18.96
CA ASP A 77 -0.37 -9.56 20.22
C ASP A 77 -1.80 -8.99 20.14
N PRO A 78 -2.83 -9.85 19.97
CA PRO A 78 -4.22 -9.41 19.85
C PRO A 78 -4.78 -8.83 21.14
N ALA A 79 -4.17 -9.07 22.31
CA ALA A 79 -4.62 -8.51 23.57
C ALA A 79 -4.22 -7.05 23.75
N THR A 80 -3.14 -6.62 23.09
CA THR A 80 -2.55 -5.28 23.23
C THR A 80 -2.55 -4.47 21.93
N GLY A 81 -2.81 -5.10 20.78
CA GLY A 81 -2.73 -4.44 19.48
C GLY A 81 -1.29 -4.10 19.08
N VAL A 82 -0.32 -4.87 19.59
CA VAL A 82 1.11 -4.66 19.32
C VAL A 82 1.56 -5.58 18.19
N GLU A 83 2.22 -5.00 17.20
CA GLU A 83 2.89 -5.71 16.14
C GLU A 83 4.41 -5.55 16.27
N THR A 84 5.17 -6.63 16.18
CA THR A 84 6.63 -6.62 16.13
C THR A 84 7.08 -6.78 14.69
N VAL A 85 8.08 -5.99 14.27
CA VAL A 85 8.60 -6.03 12.90
C VAL A 85 10.04 -6.52 12.82
N ASP A 86 10.42 -7.05 11.66
CA ASP A 86 11.81 -7.35 11.29
C ASP A 86 12.03 -7.04 9.79
N PRO A 87 13.13 -6.34 9.41
CA PRO A 87 14.09 -5.68 10.29
C PRO A 87 13.47 -4.52 11.09
N VAL A 88 14.20 -3.98 12.05
CA VAL A 88 13.77 -2.79 12.80
C VAL A 88 13.69 -1.56 11.89
N PHE A 89 12.87 -0.58 12.25
CA PHE A 89 12.84 0.72 11.58
C PHE A 89 14.13 1.49 11.81
N SER A 90 14.50 2.40 10.89
CA SER A 90 15.71 3.22 11.03
C SER A 90 15.64 4.22 12.19
N ALA A 91 14.42 4.60 12.60
CA ALA A 91 14.11 5.48 13.71
C ALA A 91 12.91 4.94 14.49
N ALA A 92 12.72 5.43 15.72
CA ALA A 92 11.53 5.11 16.50
C ALA A 92 10.29 5.78 15.89
N LEU A 93 9.17 5.04 15.85
CA LEU A 93 7.87 5.60 15.49
C LEU A 93 7.43 6.63 16.52
N ALA A 94 6.68 7.63 16.10
CA ALA A 94 5.98 8.58 16.95
C ALA A 94 4.50 8.23 17.09
N SER A 95 3.87 8.69 18.18
CA SER A 95 2.49 8.37 18.57
C SER A 95 1.39 9.03 17.70
N SER A 96 1.72 9.42 16.47
CA SER A 96 0.81 10.01 15.49
C SER A 96 1.15 9.58 14.07
N ASP A 97 2.16 8.72 13.91
CA ASP A 97 2.54 8.23 12.60
C ASP A 97 1.41 7.35 12.07
N THR A 98 1.02 7.61 10.83
CA THR A 98 0.01 6.80 10.15
C THR A 98 0.70 5.68 9.40
N TYR A 99 0.01 4.56 9.29
CA TYR A 99 0.55 3.38 8.67
C TYR A 99 -0.47 2.70 7.76
N GLU A 100 0.05 1.82 6.93
CA GLU A 100 -0.71 0.86 6.17
C GLU A 100 -0.20 -0.55 6.38
N LEU A 101 -1.11 -1.50 6.42
CA LEU A 101 -0.82 -2.91 6.63
C LEU A 101 -1.31 -3.73 5.44
N HIS A 102 -0.37 -4.44 4.79
CA HIS A 102 -0.59 -5.12 3.52
C HIS A 102 -0.41 -6.66 3.65
N PRO A 103 -1.43 -7.48 3.35
CA PRO A 103 -1.46 -8.92 3.70
C PRO A 103 -0.56 -9.84 2.88
N LYS A 104 -0.11 -9.42 1.68
CA LYS A 104 0.55 -10.33 0.72
C LYS A 104 1.58 -9.63 -0.16
N LEU A 105 1.20 -8.51 -0.75
CA LEU A 105 2.05 -7.78 -1.69
C LEU A 105 2.81 -6.69 -0.95
N HIS A 106 4.10 -6.58 -1.24
CA HIS A 106 4.89 -5.44 -0.80
C HIS A 106 4.30 -4.16 -1.41
N PRO A 107 4.15 -3.06 -0.64
CA PRO A 107 3.63 -1.78 -1.12
C PRO A 107 4.32 -1.27 -2.40
N ASP A 108 5.63 -1.51 -2.54
CA ASP A 108 6.37 -1.15 -3.77
C ASP A 108 5.82 -1.83 -5.02
N ARG A 109 5.28 -3.05 -4.93
CA ARG A 109 4.66 -3.72 -6.09
C ARG A 109 3.39 -3.01 -6.53
N LEU A 110 2.66 -2.41 -5.59
CA LEU A 110 1.49 -1.57 -5.90
C LEU A 110 1.95 -0.25 -6.53
N ASN A 111 3.02 0.37 -6.01
CA ASN A 111 3.62 1.58 -6.59
C ASN A 111 4.13 1.34 -8.02
N GLU A 112 4.80 0.22 -8.28
CA GLU A 112 5.25 -0.20 -9.60
C GLU A 112 4.07 -0.37 -10.57
N ALA A 113 2.98 -1.01 -10.13
CA ALA A 113 1.79 -1.20 -10.94
C ALA A 113 1.12 0.15 -11.29
N ILE A 114 1.05 1.07 -10.33
CA ILE A 114 0.54 2.44 -10.55
C ILE A 114 1.44 3.20 -11.54
N ASN A 115 2.76 3.11 -11.38
CA ASN A 115 3.70 3.74 -12.31
C ASN A 115 3.57 3.17 -13.72
N TRP A 116 3.43 1.85 -13.85
CA TRP A 116 3.19 1.23 -15.14
C TRP A 116 1.88 1.71 -15.78
N ALA A 117 0.81 1.82 -14.99
CA ALA A 117 -0.47 2.33 -15.49
C ALA A 117 -0.37 3.80 -15.94
N LEU A 118 0.40 4.62 -15.20
CA LEU A 118 0.69 6.00 -15.57
C LEU A 118 1.52 6.08 -16.86
N GLU A 119 2.53 5.24 -17.03
CA GLU A 119 3.38 5.19 -18.23
C GLU A 119 2.62 4.67 -19.45
N PHE A 120 1.89 3.56 -19.31
CA PHE A 120 1.06 2.99 -20.37
C PHE A 120 -0.04 3.97 -20.78
N GLY A 121 -0.68 4.58 -19.78
CA GLY A 121 -1.56 5.71 -19.97
C GLY A 121 -0.87 6.79 -20.81
N SER A 122 0.27 7.31 -20.32
CA SER A 122 1.03 8.43 -20.92
C SER A 122 1.31 8.20 -22.40
N ASN A 123 1.72 6.99 -22.77
CA ASN A 123 1.97 6.61 -24.16
C ASN A 123 0.70 6.66 -25.01
N ASN A 124 -0.45 6.25 -24.47
CA ASN A 124 -1.73 6.30 -25.19
C ASN A 124 -2.26 7.74 -25.33
N ALA A 125 -2.11 8.62 -24.32
CA ALA A 125 -2.50 10.01 -24.51
C ALA A 125 -1.54 10.77 -25.43
N TYR A 126 -0.25 10.43 -25.45
CA TYR A 126 0.65 10.96 -26.46
C TYR A 126 0.18 10.59 -27.87
N ALA A 127 -0.27 9.35 -28.08
CA ALA A 127 -0.87 8.89 -29.34
C ALA A 127 -2.23 9.57 -29.64
N ALA A 128 -3.03 9.91 -28.63
CA ALA A 128 -4.31 10.61 -28.80
C ALA A 128 -4.15 12.13 -29.02
N ILE A 129 -3.14 12.78 -28.42
CA ILE A 129 -2.84 14.21 -28.63
C ILE A 129 -2.33 14.46 -30.05
N THR A 130 -1.74 13.45 -30.71
CA THR A 130 -1.44 13.51 -32.15
C THR A 130 -2.67 13.36 -33.05
N ASP A 131 -3.86 13.09 -32.48
CA ASP A 131 -5.13 12.88 -33.18
C ASP A 131 -6.20 13.85 -32.62
N ASP A 132 -6.03 15.15 -32.88
CA ASP A 132 -6.94 16.32 -32.83
C ASP A 132 -8.09 16.44 -31.77
N ASP A 133 -8.13 15.67 -30.68
CA ASP A 133 -9.15 15.82 -29.61
C ASP A 133 -8.53 15.92 -28.20
N ALA A 134 -8.02 17.10 -27.88
CA ALA A 134 -7.30 17.40 -26.63
C ALA A 134 -8.22 17.76 -25.43
N SER A 135 -9.48 17.31 -25.40
CA SER A 135 -10.46 17.77 -24.41
C SER A 135 -10.71 16.84 -23.21
N SER A 136 -10.13 15.64 -23.17
CA SER A 136 -10.30 14.70 -22.04
C SER A 136 -9.21 14.86 -20.97
N PRO A 137 -9.54 14.86 -19.66
CA PRO A 137 -8.55 14.78 -18.60
C PRO A 137 -7.70 13.52 -18.80
N ILE A 138 -6.38 13.71 -18.89
CA ILE A 138 -5.47 12.77 -19.53
C ILE A 138 -5.54 11.36 -18.87
N TYR A 139 -5.83 11.23 -17.55
CA TYR A 139 -6.27 9.95 -16.96
C TYR A 139 -7.30 10.14 -15.84
N ASP A 140 -8.40 9.39 -15.92
CA ASP A 140 -9.30 9.14 -14.79
C ASP A 140 -8.62 8.19 -13.78
N LYS A 141 -8.86 8.36 -12.49
CA LYS A 141 -8.39 7.46 -11.43
C LYS A 141 -8.77 6.00 -11.70
N GLU A 142 -9.95 5.77 -12.28
CA GLU A 142 -10.48 4.44 -12.54
C GLU A 142 -9.63 3.71 -13.60
N VAL A 143 -9.22 4.45 -14.65
CA VAL A 143 -8.36 3.94 -15.71
C VAL A 143 -6.99 3.53 -15.15
N LEU A 144 -6.44 4.32 -14.23
CA LEU A 144 -5.17 4.01 -13.58
C LEU A 144 -5.26 2.76 -12.69
N ILE A 145 -6.35 2.62 -11.93
CA ILE A 145 -6.58 1.46 -11.08
C ILE A 145 -6.73 0.18 -11.93
N GLU A 146 -7.53 0.21 -12.99
CA GLU A 146 -7.71 -0.94 -13.89
C GLU A 146 -6.39 -1.33 -14.60
N GLY A 147 -5.61 -0.35 -15.05
CA GLY A 147 -4.29 -0.59 -15.63
C GLY A 147 -3.31 -1.24 -14.65
N ALA A 148 -3.31 -0.80 -13.39
CA ALA A 148 -2.48 -1.37 -12.34
C ALA A 148 -2.90 -2.81 -11.98
N LEU A 149 -4.20 -3.07 -11.88
CA LEU A 149 -4.74 -4.42 -11.67
C LEU A 149 -4.34 -5.36 -12.81
N TYR A 150 -4.41 -4.89 -14.06
CA TYR A 150 -3.98 -5.65 -15.23
C TYR A 150 -2.50 -6.04 -15.16
N TYR A 151 -1.63 -5.08 -14.82
CA TYR A 151 -0.20 -5.34 -14.62
C TYR A 151 0.06 -6.42 -13.56
N LEU A 152 -0.59 -6.31 -12.40
CA LEU A 152 -0.42 -7.27 -11.31
C LEU A 152 -0.88 -8.68 -11.70
N LYS A 153 -1.97 -8.80 -12.47
CA LYS A 153 -2.45 -10.07 -12.99
C LYS A 153 -1.50 -10.72 -14.01
N LEU A 154 -0.90 -9.93 -14.89
CA LEU A 154 0.12 -10.44 -15.82
C LEU A 154 1.38 -10.93 -15.09
N SER A 155 1.80 -10.20 -14.05
CA SER A 155 3.01 -10.54 -13.29
C SER A 155 2.89 -11.83 -12.46
N THR A 156 1.65 -12.28 -12.19
CA THR A 156 1.36 -13.47 -11.39
C THR A 156 1.02 -14.71 -12.23
N THR A 157 0.83 -14.56 -13.55
CA THR A 157 0.55 -15.69 -14.44
C THR A 157 1.88 -16.32 -14.90
N PRO A 158 2.15 -17.62 -14.68
CA PRO A 158 3.36 -18.25 -15.18
C PRO A 158 3.36 -18.18 -16.71
N ARG A 159 4.41 -17.60 -17.27
CA ARG A 159 4.61 -17.51 -18.71
C ARG A 159 4.85 -18.93 -19.23
N THR A 160 3.79 -19.60 -19.69
CA THR A 160 3.93 -20.85 -20.45
C THR A 160 4.79 -20.55 -21.66
N ALA A 161 6.05 -20.96 -21.60
CA ALA A 161 6.94 -21.01 -22.73
C ALA A 161 6.35 -22.01 -23.72
N TYR A 162 6.00 -21.53 -24.91
CA TYR A 162 5.76 -22.35 -26.09
C TYR A 162 7.07 -22.49 -26.86
#